data_AF-A0A0C9W5N7-F1
#
_entry.id   AF-A0A0C9W5N7-F1
#
_cell.length_a   1.000
_cell.length_b   1.000
_cell.length_c   1.000
_cell.angle_alpha   90.00
_cell.angle_beta   90.00
_cell.angle_gamma   90.00
#
_symmetry.space_group_name_H-M   'P 1'
#
loop_
_entity.id
_entity.type
_entity.pdbx_description
1 polymer ?
#
loop_
_entity_poly.entity_id
_entity_poly.type
_entity_poly.pdbx_seq_one_letter_code
_entity_poly.pdbx_strand_id
1 'polypeptide(L)'
;MSLDESLDVAEIARRPAVVFRCIQYLEAKKAEQEGIYRLSGSSAVIKGLKDRFNLGESRDFFLFKGDVELLASDEYWDPHAIAGLLKSFLRELPASILTRKLHMRFLSVMGLCPMLTL
;
A
#
# COMPACT_ATOMS: atom_id res chain seq x y z
N MET A 1 1.12 -12.14 -4.06
CA MET A 1 -0.25 -12.33 -3.57
C MET A 1 -1.18 -11.50 -4.46
N SER A 2 -2.24 -12.10 -4.99
CA SER A 2 -3.29 -11.36 -5.73
C SER A 2 -4.13 -10.50 -4.78
N LEU A 3 -4.94 -9.57 -5.29
CA LEU A 3 -5.80 -8.74 -4.45
C LEU A 3 -6.81 -9.59 -3.68
N ASP A 4 -7.39 -10.62 -4.33
CA ASP A 4 -8.34 -11.53 -3.71
C ASP A 4 -7.67 -12.38 -2.61
N GLU A 5 -6.47 -12.92 -2.88
CA GLU A 5 -5.69 -13.62 -1.85
C GLU A 5 -5.28 -12.69 -0.69
N SER A 6 -5.05 -11.40 -0.97
CA SER A 6 -4.72 -10.41 0.07
C SER A 6 -5.92 -10.06 0.96
N LEU A 7 -7.14 -10.25 0.46
CA LEU A 7 -8.39 -9.98 1.18
C LEU A 7 -8.80 -11.17 2.05
N ASP A 8 -8.57 -12.41 1.59
CA ASP A 8 -8.85 -13.63 2.35
C ASP A 8 -7.89 -13.81 3.55
N VAL A 9 -6.68 -13.27 3.43
CA VAL A 9 -5.58 -13.49 4.38
C VAL A 9 -5.50 -12.37 5.43
N ALA A 10 -6.15 -11.21 5.24
CA ALA A 10 -6.07 -10.08 6.15
C ALA A 10 -7.42 -9.36 6.29
N GLU A 11 -8.29 -9.82 7.18
CA GLU A 11 -9.48 -9.06 7.56
C GLU A 11 -9.22 -8.21 8.82
N ILE A 12 -8.32 -7.23 8.74
CA ILE A 12 -8.49 -6.01 9.54
C ILE A 12 -9.46 -5.11 8.76
N ALA A 13 -10.75 -5.43 8.85
CA ALA A 13 -11.84 -4.73 8.16
C ALA A 13 -11.76 -4.76 6.61
N ARG A 14 -11.52 -5.94 6.00
CA ARG A 14 -11.53 -6.18 4.53
C ARG A 14 -10.53 -5.38 3.71
N ARG A 15 -9.29 -5.22 4.20
CA ARG A 15 -8.24 -4.46 3.50
C ARG A 15 -6.93 -5.24 3.52
N PRO A 16 -6.14 -5.23 2.41
CA PRO A 16 -4.83 -5.87 2.39
C PRO A 16 -3.95 -5.34 3.54
N ALA A 17 -3.40 -6.24 4.37
CA ALA A 17 -2.58 -5.88 5.54
C ALA A 17 -1.44 -4.91 5.18
N VAL A 18 -0.79 -5.13 4.04
CA VAL A 18 0.28 -4.25 3.53
C VAL A 18 -0.18 -2.80 3.38
N VAL A 19 -1.41 -2.54 2.93
CA VAL A 19 -1.93 -1.18 2.79
C VAL A 19 -2.17 -0.57 4.16
N PHE A 20 -2.84 -1.32 5.04
CA PHE A 20 -3.16 -0.86 6.39
C PHE A 20 -1.89 -0.53 7.19
N ARG A 21 -0.93 -1.46 7.24
CA ARG A 21 0.31 -1.31 8.00
C ARG A 21 1.20 -0.19 7.47
N CYS A 22 1.30 -0.03 6.13
CA CYS A 22 2.04 1.09 5.56
C CYS A 22 1.46 2.44 5.98
N ILE A 23 0.14 2.60 5.90
CA ILE A 23 -0.55 3.85 6.28
C ILE A 23 -0.38 4.10 7.78
N GLN A 24 -0.66 3.08 8.61
CA GLN A 24 -0.51 3.13 10.05
C GLN A 24 0.89 3.58 10.46
N TYR A 25 1.94 3.01 9.84
CA TYR A 25 3.32 3.38 10.11
C TYR A 25 3.62 4.84 9.72
N LEU A 26 3.21 5.26 8.52
CA LEU A 26 3.45 6.62 8.03
C LEU A 26 2.71 7.68 8.88
N GLU A 27 1.48 7.39 9.31
CA GLU A 27 0.71 8.25 10.22
C GLU A 27 1.34 8.32 11.61
N ALA A 28 1.78 7.17 12.17
CA ALA A 28 2.45 7.13 13.47
C ALA A 28 3.79 7.89 13.48
N LYS A 29 4.52 7.88 12.35
CA LYS A 29 5.73 8.70 12.14
C LYS A 29 5.42 10.11 11.64
N LYS A 30 4.14 10.51 11.61
CA LYS A 30 3.63 11.82 11.19
C LYS A 30 4.06 12.27 9.79
N ALA A 31 4.53 11.33 8.96
CA ALA A 31 5.12 11.60 7.65
C ALA A 31 6.09 12.81 7.65
N GLU A 32 6.84 13.04 8.74
CA GLU A 32 7.67 14.24 8.95
C GLU A 32 8.87 14.34 7.99
N GLN A 33 9.20 13.25 7.31
CA GLN A 33 10.28 13.21 6.35
C GLN A 33 9.97 14.12 5.15
N GLU A 34 10.93 14.93 4.72
CA GLU A 34 10.73 15.77 3.55
C GLU A 34 10.53 14.92 2.28
N GLY A 35 9.54 15.25 1.47
CA GLY A 35 9.34 14.59 0.18
C GLY A 35 8.79 13.17 0.26
N ILE A 36 8.05 12.82 1.31
CA ILE A 36 7.25 11.58 1.37
C ILE A 36 6.42 11.43 0.09
N TYR A 37 6.38 10.19 -0.42
CA TYR A 37 5.86 9.80 -1.74
C TYR A 37 6.62 10.33 -2.97
N ARG A 38 7.35 11.46 -2.90
CA ARG A 38 8.18 12.00 -3.99
C ARG A 38 9.54 11.31 -4.08
N LEU A 39 10.28 11.25 -2.97
CA LEU A 39 11.59 10.61 -2.92
C LEU A 39 11.45 9.08 -2.86
N SER A 40 12.44 8.39 -3.41
CA SER A 40 12.49 6.92 -3.44
C SER A 40 13.29 6.39 -2.26
N GLY A 41 12.71 5.45 -1.52
CA GLY A 41 13.44 4.67 -0.54
C GLY A 41 14.30 3.58 -1.20
N SER A 42 15.09 2.89 -0.40
CA SER A 42 15.95 1.80 -0.88
C SER A 42 15.14 0.68 -1.55
N SER A 43 15.44 0.38 -2.81
CA SER A 43 14.77 -0.67 -3.58
C SER A 43 14.97 -2.07 -2.97
N ALA A 44 16.12 -2.32 -2.36
CA ALA A 44 16.40 -3.56 -1.64
C ALA A 44 15.50 -3.71 -0.40
N VAL A 45 15.31 -2.62 0.36
CA VAL A 45 14.42 -2.62 1.54
C VAL A 45 12.96 -2.80 1.11
N ILE A 46 12.51 -2.10 0.06
CA ILE A 46 11.16 -2.24 -0.49
C ILE A 46 10.89 -3.69 -0.90
N LYS A 47 11.83 -4.33 -1.62
CA LYS A 47 11.70 -5.73 -2.03
C LYS A 47 11.66 -6.65 -0.81
N GLY A 48 12.56 -6.49 0.14
CA GLY A 48 12.59 -7.30 1.36
C GLY A 48 11.29 -7.22 2.16
N LEU A 49 10.76 -6.01 2.37
CA LEU A 49 9.48 -5.82 3.04
C LEU A 49 8.33 -6.50 2.28
N LYS A 50 8.29 -6.31 0.96
CA LYS A 50 7.28 -6.94 0.10
C LYS A 50 7.31 -8.46 0.20
N ASP A 51 8.51 -9.05 0.21
CA ASP A 51 8.69 -10.50 0.37
C ASP A 51 8.19 -10.97 1.74
N ARG A 52 8.43 -10.23 2.84
CA ARG A 52 7.87 -10.55 4.17
C ARG A 52 6.34 -10.60 4.16
N PHE A 53 5.68 -9.60 3.55
CA PHE A 53 4.22 -9.57 3.41
C PHE A 53 3.70 -10.74 2.57
N ASN A 54 4.40 -11.12 1.48
CA ASN A 54 3.99 -12.23 0.61
C ASN A 54 4.22 -13.61 1.23
N LEU A 55 5.33 -13.81 1.93
CA LEU A 55 5.70 -15.10 2.53
C LEU A 55 4.93 -15.40 3.81
N GLY A 56 4.30 -14.38 4.38
CA GLY A 56 3.51 -14.52 5.58
C GLY A 56 4.33 -14.53 6.86
N GLU A 57 5.51 -13.89 6.84
CA GLU A 57 6.47 -13.85 7.95
C GLU A 57 5.99 -12.90 9.07
N SER A 58 4.82 -13.18 9.64
CA SER A 58 4.43 -12.50 10.88
C SER A 58 5.18 -13.13 12.06
N ARG A 59 5.78 -12.28 12.89
CA ARG A 59 6.46 -12.71 14.12
C ARG A 59 5.51 -12.87 15.30
N ASP A 60 4.27 -12.39 15.15
CA ASP A 60 3.24 -12.47 16.17
C ASP A 60 2.27 -13.61 15.85
N PHE A 61 2.12 -14.53 16.80
CA PHE A 61 1.26 -15.71 16.66
C PHE A 61 -0.24 -15.34 16.57
N PHE A 62 -0.63 -14.16 17.05
CA PHE A 62 -2.01 -13.68 17.02
C PHE A 62 -2.36 -12.93 15.73
N LEU A 63 -1.37 -12.61 14.91
CA LEU A 63 -1.60 -11.93 13.64
C LEU A 63 -1.86 -12.93 12.52
N PHE A 64 -2.68 -12.51 11.57
CA PHE A 64 -2.92 -13.30 10.37
C PHE A 64 -1.63 -13.44 9.55
N LYS A 65 -1.49 -14.56 8.84
CA LYS A 65 -0.35 -14.82 7.96
C LYS A 65 -0.18 -13.64 7.00
N GLY A 66 0.98 -12.98 6.96
CA GLY A 66 1.18 -11.83 6.06
C GLY A 66 0.72 -10.49 6.61
N ASP A 67 0.26 -10.44 7.86
CA ASP A 67 0.18 -9.20 8.62
C ASP A 67 1.50 -8.96 9.36
N VAL A 68 2.35 -8.12 8.78
CA VAL A 68 3.66 -7.75 9.32
C VAL A 68 3.53 -6.48 10.16
N GLU A 69 3.75 -6.59 11.47
CA GLU A 69 3.71 -5.49 12.43
C GLU A 69 4.89 -4.51 12.20
N LEU A 70 4.65 -3.42 11.46
CA LEU A 70 5.68 -2.41 11.16
C LEU A 70 6.01 -1.49 12.34
N LEU A 71 5.13 -1.39 13.34
CA LEU A 71 5.29 -0.55 14.53
C LEU A 71 5.77 -1.33 15.76
N ALA A 72 6.31 -2.54 15.58
CA ALA A 72 6.94 -3.28 16.66
C ALA A 72 8.02 -2.41 17.35
N SER A 73 8.09 -2.48 18.68
CA SER A 73 8.70 -1.47 19.56
C SER A 73 10.15 -1.07 19.23
N ASP A 74 10.90 -1.90 18.53
CA ASP A 74 12.34 -1.73 18.32
C ASP A 74 12.78 -1.65 16.86
N GLU A 75 11.88 -1.73 15.88
CA GLU A 75 12.26 -1.70 14.45
C GLU A 75 11.95 -0.33 13.82
N TYR A 76 13.00 0.38 13.36
CA TYR A 76 12.86 1.60 12.60
C TYR A 76 12.94 1.32 11.10
N TRP A 77 11.89 1.71 10.37
CA TRP A 77 11.82 1.65 8.92
C TRP A 77 11.96 3.03 8.29
N ASP A 78 12.74 3.12 7.20
CA ASP A 78 12.79 4.32 6.36
C ASP A 78 11.38 4.64 5.80
N PRO A 79 10.79 5.80 6.13
CA PRO A 79 9.49 6.20 5.62
C PRO A 79 9.39 6.23 4.09
N HIS A 80 10.48 6.52 3.37
CA HIS A 80 10.47 6.47 1.91
C HIS A 80 10.37 5.04 1.37
N ALA A 81 10.94 4.07 2.07
CA ALA A 81 10.82 2.66 1.74
C ALA A 81 9.38 2.16 2.00
N ILE A 82 8.76 2.57 3.11
CA ILE A 82 7.35 2.26 3.40
C ILE A 82 6.42 2.88 2.35
N ALA A 83 6.61 4.15 2.01
CA ALA A 83 5.88 4.81 0.93
C ALA A 83 6.13 4.11 -0.43
N GLY A 84 7.35 3.65 -0.68
CA GLY A 84 7.72 2.87 -1.86
C GLY A 84 6.99 1.53 -1.94
N LEU A 85 6.89 0.81 -0.83
CA LEU A 85 6.15 -0.44 -0.72
C LEU A 85 4.67 -0.25 -1.03
N LEU A 86 4.03 0.75 -0.40
CA LEU A 86 2.63 1.09 -0.65
C LEU A 86 2.39 1.41 -2.13
N LYS A 87 3.26 2.23 -2.74
CA LYS A 87 3.20 2.55 -4.18
C LYS A 87 3.35 1.30 -5.05
N SER A 88 4.27 0.40 -4.69
CA SER A 88 4.49 -0.84 -5.46
C SER A 88 3.26 -1.75 -5.43
N PHE A 89 2.66 -1.92 -4.24
CA PHE A 89 1.44 -2.72 -4.10
C PHE A 89 0.31 -2.18 -4.97
N LEU A 90 0.03 -0.88 -4.89
CA LEU A 90 -1.04 -0.25 -5.67
C LEU A 90 -0.83 -0.34 -7.19
N ARG A 91 0.43 -0.26 -7.65
CA ARG A 91 0.79 -0.36 -9.08
C ARG A 91 0.67 -1.78 -9.61
N GLU A 92 0.86 -2.78 -8.77
CA GLU A 92 0.83 -4.20 -9.15
C GLU A 92 -0.56 -4.82 -9.07
N LEU A 93 -1.58 -4.05 -8.65
CA LEU A 93 -2.95 -4.51 -8.66
C LEU A 93 -3.38 -4.93 -10.09
N PRO A 94 -4.15 -6.02 -10.23
CA PRO A 94 -4.60 -6.51 -11.53
C PRO A 94 -5.52 -5.51 -12.27
N ALA A 95 -6.12 -4.60 -11.52
CA ALA A 95 -6.87 -3.47 -12.05
C ALA A 95 -6.55 -2.20 -11.24
N SER A 96 -6.66 -1.03 -11.88
CA SER A 96 -6.52 0.26 -11.20
C SER A 96 -7.48 0.35 -10.01
N ILE A 97 -7.02 0.95 -8.91
CA ILE A 97 -7.84 1.20 -7.71
C ILE A 97 -9.08 2.06 -8.01
N LEU A 98 -9.00 2.93 -9.02
CA LEU A 98 -10.14 3.73 -9.48
C LEU A 98 -11.16 2.91 -10.28
N THR A 99 -10.82 1.67 -10.64
CA THR A 99 -11.59 0.72 -11.46
C THR A 99 -11.94 1.23 -12.86
N ARG A 100 -11.93 0.35 -13.85
CA ARG A 100 -12.25 0.73 -15.24
C ARG A 100 -13.70 1.21 -15.40
N LYS A 101 -14.63 0.68 -14.60
CA LYS A 101 -16.05 1.03 -14.63
C LYS A 101 -16.32 2.49 -14.23
N LEU A 102 -15.54 3.02 -13.29
CA LEU A 102 -15.69 4.40 -12.81
C LEU A 102 -14.77 5.39 -13.52
N HIS A 103 -13.82 4.92 -14.34
CA HIS A 103 -12.84 5.77 -15.02
C HIS A 103 -13.48 6.94 -15.79
N MET A 104 -14.54 6.68 -16.57
CA MET A 104 -15.26 7.74 -17.30
C MET A 104 -15.93 8.75 -16.38
N ARG A 105 -16.42 8.33 -15.21
CA ARG A 105 -17.01 9.25 -14.20
C ARG A 105 -15.92 10.14 -13.58
N PHE A 106 -14.73 9.59 -13.32
CA PHE A 106 -13.61 10.38 -12.84
C PHE A 106 -13.17 11.41 -13.89
N LEU A 107 -13.03 11.01 -15.15
CA LEU A 107 -12.69 11.94 -16.25
C LEU A 107 -13.73 13.06 -16.41
N SER A 108 -15.02 12.75 -16.27
CA SER A 108 -16.07 13.77 -16.37
C SER A 108 -15.99 14.83 -15.28
N VAL A 109 -15.64 14.45 -14.05
CA VAL A 109 -15.51 15.40 -12.93
C VAL A 109 -14.24 16.25 -13.06
N MET A 110 -13.18 15.72 -13.69
CA MET A 110 -11.94 16.45 -13.93
C MET A 110 -12.02 17.45 -15.10
N GLY A 111 -13.16 17.57 -15.79
CA GLY A 111 -13.30 18.41 -16.99
C GLY A 111 -12.52 17.89 -18.20
N LEU A 112 -12.01 16.65 -18.14
CA LEU A 112 -11.26 15.99 -19.21
C LEU A 112 -12.17 15.16 -20.12
N CYS A 113 -13.49 15.33 -20.01
CA CYS A 113 -14.44 14.66 -20.89
C CYS A 113 -14.36 15.30 -22.29
N PRO A 114 -14.03 14.55 -23.36
CA PRO A 114 -13.93 15.12 -24.72
C PRO A 114 -15.28 15.58 -25.31
N MET A 115 -16.39 15.41 -24.59
CA MET A 115 -17.76 15.57 -25.11
C MET A 115 -18.45 16.88 -24.67
N LEU A 116 -17.70 17.90 -24.24
CA LEU A 116 -18.27 19.20 -23.84
C LEU A 116 -17.63 20.41 -24.56
N THR A 117 -16.96 20.20 -25.71
CA THR A 117 -16.37 21.29 -26.51
C THR A 117 -17.15 21.61 -27.80
N LEU A 118 -18.45 21.30 -27.86
CA LEU A 118 -19.33 21.77 -28.95
C LEU A 118 -20.20 22.94 -28.47
#